data_AF-E7QWD9-F1
#
_entry.id   AF-E7QWD9-F1
#
_cell.length_a   1.000
_cell.length_b   1.000
_cell.length_c   1.000
_cell.angle_alpha   90.00
_cell.angle_beta   90.00
_cell.angle_gamma   90.00
#
_symmetry.space_group_name_H-M   'P 1'
#
loop_
_entity.id
_entity.type
_entity.pdbx_description
1 polymer ?
#
loop_
_entity_poly.entity_id
_entity_poly.type
_entity_poly.pdbx_seq_one_letter_code
_entity_poly.pdbx_strand_id
1 'polypeptide(L)' 'MSSASYRCTCGATLEYKQDLVKEQGEVYPTWKCKDCGTPIPGQIAEKIKHQHPS' A
#
# COMPACT_ATOMS: atom_id res chain seq x y z
N MET A 1 11.42 -3.97 15.80
CA MET A 1 10.50 -4.26 14.68
C MET A 1 10.28 -2.95 13.96
N SER A 2 10.69 -2.84 12.70
CA SER A 2 10.50 -1.62 11.92
C SER A 2 9.18 -1.74 11.17
N SER A 3 8.11 -1.11 11.68
CA SER A 3 6.88 -0.96 10.90
C SER A 3 7.18 -0.07 9.69
N ALA A 4 6.76 -0.51 8.51
CA ALA A 4 6.84 0.32 7.32
C ALA A 4 5.51 1.04 7.16
N SER A 5 5.49 2.32 7.52
CA SER A 5 4.38 3.22 7.20
C SER A 5 4.74 4.07 5.98
N TYR A 6 3.75 4.36 5.14
CA TYR A 6 3.90 5.25 4.00
C TYR A 6 2.81 6.29 4.00
N ARG A 7 3.20 7.56 3.83
CA ARG A 7 2.25 8.65 3.68
C ARG A 7 1.95 8.85 2.21
N CYS A 8 0.69 8.62 1.84
CA CYS A 8 0.19 8.92 0.51
C CYS A 8 0.14 10.44 0.29
N THR A 9 0.21 10.87 -0.97
CA THR A 9 0.12 12.28 -1.36
C THR A 9 -1.23 12.91 -1.03
N CYS A 10 -2.29 12.11 -0.89
CA CYS A 10 -3.59 12.58 -0.39
C CYS A 10 -3.61 12.87 1.11
N GLY A 11 -2.54 12.52 1.83
CA GLY A 11 -2.43 12.66 3.28
C GLY A 11 -2.75 11.39 4.08
N ALA A 12 -3.28 10.34 3.44
CA ALA A 12 -3.55 9.05 4.10
C ALA A 12 -2.25 8.35 4.54
N THR A 13 -2.31 7.66 5.68
CA THR A 13 -1.20 6.85 6.20
C THR A 13 -1.51 5.39 5.92
N LEU A 14 -0.64 4.73 5.15
CA LEU A 14 -0.76 3.34 4.77
C LEU A 14 0.20 2.52 5.63
N GLU A 15 -0.34 1.65 6.47
CA GLU A 15 0.44 0.83 7.40
C GLU A 15 0.21 -0.66 7.16
N TYR A 16 -0.96 -1.01 6.67
CA TYR A 16 -1.35 -2.40 6.47
C TYR A 16 -1.95 -2.63 5.08
N LYS A 17 -2.03 -3.92 4.73
CA LYS A 17 -2.66 -4.37 3.47
C LYS A 17 -4.07 -3.81 3.26
N GLN A 18 -4.83 -3.57 4.32
CA GLN A 18 -6.21 -3.05 4.25
C GLN A 18 -6.32 -1.59 3.78
N ASP A 19 -5.20 -0.85 3.83
CA ASP A 19 -5.08 0.53 3.33
C ASP A 19 -4.69 0.55 1.84
N LEU A 20 -4.38 -0.63 1.29
CA LEU A 20 -4.01 -0.83 -0.11
C LEU A 20 -5.14 -1.51 -0.87
N VAL A 21 -5.36 -1.08 -2.11
CA VAL A 21 -6.22 -1.73 -3.08
C VAL A 21 -5.34 -2.30 -4.19
N LYS A 22 -5.55 -3.56 -4.55
CA LYS A 22 -4.87 -4.19 -5.67
C LYS A 22 -5.65 -3.91 -6.95
N GLU A 23 -5.03 -3.25 -7.91
CA GLU A 23 -5.57 -3.16 -9.26
C GLU A 23 -5.35 -4.48 -10.00
N GLN A 24 -6.41 -5.02 -10.61
CA GLN A 24 -6.35 -6.21 -11.43
C GLN A 24 -6.37 -5.78 -12.90
N GLY A 25 -5.35 -6.15 -13.68
CA GLY A 25 -5.31 -5.82 -15.11
C GLY A 25 -3.90 -5.75 -15.71
N GLU A 26 -2.88 -5.50 -14.90
CA GLU A 26 -1.48 -5.49 -15.35
C GLU A 26 -0.76 -6.80 -15.03
N VAL A 27 0.27 -7.10 -15.83
CA VAL A 27 1.18 -8.26 -15.65
C VAL A 27 1.82 -8.25 -14.26
N TYR A 28 2.00 -7.06 -13.68
CA TYR A 28 2.46 -6.88 -12.31
C TYR A 28 1.32 -6.34 -11.42
N PRO A 29 1.22 -6.83 -10.17
CA PRO A 29 0.21 -6.35 -9.24
C PRO A 29 0.49 -4.90 -8.84
N THR A 30 -0.26 -3.97 -9.40
CA THR A 30 -0.19 -2.55 -9.08
C THR A 30 -1.05 -2.28 -7.84
N TRP A 31 -0.43 -1.75 -6.79
CA TRP A 31 -1.13 -1.39 -5.55
C TRP A 31 -1.44 0.09 -5.57
N LYS A 32 -2.63 0.45 -5.07
CA LYS A 32 -3.13 1.81 -4.97
C LYS A 32 -3.54 2.12 -3.54
N CYS A 33 -3.47 3.39 -3.15
CA CYS A 33 -4.08 3.86 -1.91
C CYS A 33 -5.58 3.61 -1.97
N LYS A 34 -6.15 3.03 -0.91
CA LYS A 34 -7.59 2.80 -0.81
C LYS A 34 -8.41 4.08 -0.78
N ASP A 35 -7.88 5.15 -0.17
CA ASP A 35 -8.62 6.41 0.00
C ASP A 35 -8.73 7.23 -1.28
N CYS A 36 -7.65 7.31 -2.07
CA CYS A 36 -7.60 8.21 -3.23
C CYS A 36 -7.27 7.53 -4.56
N GLY A 37 -6.95 6.23 -4.56
CA GLY A 37 -6.57 5.48 -5.75
C GLY A 37 -5.18 5.80 -6.31
N THR A 38 -4.37 6.62 -5.63
CA THR A 38 -3.01 6.94 -6.06
C THR A 38 -2.15 5.67 -6.11
N PRO A 39 -1.42 5.41 -7.22
CA PRO A 39 -0.52 4.27 -7.31
C PRO A 39 0.61 4.38 -6.30
N ILE A 40 0.85 3.27 -5.60
CA ILE A 40 1.88 3.12 -4.57
C ILE A 40 3.06 2.38 -5.17
N PRO A 41 4.32 2.84 -4.94
CA PRO A 41 5.50 2.13 -5.42
C PRO A 41 5.52 0.68 -4.94
N GLY A 42 5.81 -0.27 -5.84
CA GLY A 42 5.75 -1.70 -5.55
C GLY A 42 6.59 -2.11 -4.33
N GLN A 43 7.78 -1.52 -4.14
CA GLN A 43 8.62 -1.80 -2.96
C GLN A 43 7.97 -1.38 -1.63
N ILE A 44 7.23 -0.27 -1.62
CA ILE A 44 6.49 0.21 -0.45
C ILE A 44 5.29 -0.71 -0.19
N ALA A 45 4.53 -1.00 -1.24
CA ALA A 45 3.38 -1.89 -1.15
C ALA A 45 3.77 -3.30 -0.69
N GLU A 46 4.93 -3.81 -1.13
CA GLU A 46 5.46 -5.10 -0.68
C GLU A 46 5.74 -5.10 0.83
N LYS A 47 6.33 -4.03 1.37
CA LYS A 47 6.59 -3.90 2.82
C LYS A 47 5.30 -3.78 3.64
N ILE A 48 4.32 -3.03 3.13
CA ILE A 48 3.05 -2.77 3.83
C ILE A 48 2.12 -3.98 3.78
N LYS A 49 2.03 -4.68 2.64
CA LYS A 49 1.11 -5.82 2.50
C LYS A 49 1.48 -7.02 3.37
N HIS A 50 2.77 -7.17 3.69
CA HIS A 50 3.31 -8.25 4.54
C HIS A 50 3.30 -7.88 6.04
N GLN A 51 2.95 -6.64 6.38
CA GLN A 51 2.71 -6.28 7.78
C GLN A 51 1.39 -6.86 8.24
N HIS A 52 1.46 -7.54 9.38
CA HIS A 52 0.30 -8.03 10.11
C HIS A 52 0.22 -7.29 11.44
N PRO A 53 -0.96 -6.77 11.83
CA PRO A 53 -1.17 -6.31 13.20
C PRO A 53 -0.92 -7.50 14.14
N SER A 54 -0.10 -7.31 15.16
CA SER A 54 0.24 -8.33 16.17
C SER A 54 -0.84 -8.42 17.24
#